data_AF-A0A7C3QAR5-F1
#
_entry.id   AF-A0A7C3QAR5-F1
#
_cell.length_a   1.000
_cell.length_b   1.000
_cell.length_c   1.000
_cell.angle_alpha   90.00
_cell.angle_beta   90.00
_cell.angle_gamma   90.00
#
_symmetry.space_group_name_H-M   'P 1'
#
loop_
_entity.id
_entity.type
_entity.pdbx_description
1 polymer ?
#
loop_
_entity_poly.entity_id
_entity_poly.type
_entity_poly.pdbx_seq_one_letter_code
_entity_poly.pdbx_strand_id
1 'polypeptide(L)'
;MTPGPSSAPFSIALLGWARLALQEREGSGYNLNVSELARALALRGHRVSYLRSGMEYSLKPSLRLGHHEPWNHVRCDFVFNSPNLAPAFFNFANLQPELRSPALTQLVLHWLDDVRADLVHIHSLEGFSLDLPAAIRDSGRPVVITPHNHWYLCPQVDLLYREREVCEDYQGGQRCESCLSPPSRARVKASAGLARALDRALHLSTHPSRALWRRALRRLAAPPRVDPPRDAPPPPIPPDQSERFLRANAQIRVLNAFGERRAAALAALNAASLVTPPSPWLCEVLSTMGVRDDRLRLVRLGQPHFDALRHAAIAHPEYANPPWSP
;
A
#
# COMPACT_ATOMS: atom_id res chain seq x y z
N MET A 1 31.55 6.80 -1.52
CA MET A 1 30.73 7.69 -2.36
C MET A 1 30.74 9.07 -1.72
N THR A 2 31.42 10.01 -2.34
CA THR A 2 31.37 11.44 -1.99
C THR A 2 29.93 11.95 -2.20
N PRO A 3 29.35 12.74 -1.27
CA PRO A 3 28.05 13.35 -1.49
C PRO A 3 28.17 14.33 -2.66
N GLY A 4 27.33 14.15 -3.69
CA GLY A 4 27.19 15.10 -4.79
C GLY A 4 26.69 16.48 -4.29
N PRO A 5 26.71 17.50 -5.17
CA PRO A 5 26.52 18.89 -4.78
C PRO A 5 25.20 19.12 -4.05
N SER A 6 25.33 19.80 -2.91
CA SER A 6 24.29 20.26 -2.00
C SER A 6 23.09 20.90 -2.73
N SER A 7 22.06 20.10 -3.01
CA SER A 7 20.70 20.61 -3.16
C SER A 7 20.14 20.89 -1.76
N ALA A 8 19.47 22.03 -1.56
CA ALA A 8 18.81 22.34 -0.31
C ALA A 8 17.93 21.15 0.17
N PRO A 9 17.83 20.91 1.50
CA PRO A 9 17.11 19.78 2.03
C PRO A 9 15.61 19.89 1.75
N PHE A 10 15.11 19.07 0.82
CA PHE A 10 13.68 18.89 0.56
C PHE A 10 12.94 18.31 1.78
N SER A 11 11.69 18.70 1.94
CA SER A 11 10.70 18.06 2.80
C SER A 11 9.89 17.04 1.99
N ILE A 12 10.02 15.76 2.33
CA ILE A 12 9.42 14.64 1.61
C ILE A 12 8.38 13.99 2.52
N ALA A 13 7.14 13.97 2.06
CA ALA A 13 6.04 13.28 2.71
C ALA A 13 5.81 11.91 2.07
N LEU A 14 5.78 10.87 2.90
CA LEU A 14 5.57 9.49 2.49
C LEU A 14 4.19 9.01 2.97
N LEU A 15 3.43 8.32 2.12
CA LEU A 15 2.11 7.78 2.47
C LEU A 15 2.09 6.25 2.40
N GLY A 16 1.49 5.61 3.42
CA GLY A 16 1.30 4.15 3.49
C GLY A 16 0.28 3.76 4.57
N TRP A 17 0.22 2.49 4.97
CA TRP A 17 -0.69 2.05 6.05
C TRP A 17 0.01 1.41 7.24
N ALA A 18 1.15 0.76 7.02
CA ALA A 18 1.93 0.08 8.05
C ALA A 18 2.74 1.06 8.89
N ARG A 19 3.15 0.61 10.07
CA ARG A 19 4.11 1.28 10.95
C ARG A 19 5.51 0.98 10.43
N LEU A 20 6.27 2.02 10.07
CA LEU A 20 7.65 1.86 9.58
C LEU A 20 8.53 1.05 10.53
N ALA A 21 8.36 1.23 11.84
CA ALA A 21 9.12 0.53 12.87
C ALA A 21 8.90 -1.00 12.92
N LEU A 22 7.84 -1.50 12.28
CA LEU A 22 7.59 -2.94 12.19
C LEU A 22 8.18 -3.55 10.92
N GLN A 23 8.68 -2.74 9.97
CA GLN A 23 9.31 -3.20 8.73
C GLN A 23 8.49 -4.32 8.06
N GLU A 24 9.12 -5.41 7.62
CA GLU A 24 8.44 -6.52 6.94
C GLU A 24 7.36 -7.22 7.78
N ARG A 25 7.41 -7.09 9.12
CA ARG A 25 6.41 -7.72 10.01
C ARG A 25 5.02 -7.12 9.86
N GLU A 26 4.90 -5.91 9.33
CA GLU A 26 3.62 -5.29 8.98
C GLU A 26 3.72 -4.74 7.56
N GLY A 27 3.02 -5.35 6.60
CA GLY A 27 3.08 -4.91 5.20
C GLY A 27 4.20 -5.55 4.36
N SER A 28 4.97 -6.51 4.89
CA SER A 28 5.93 -7.29 4.11
C SER A 28 6.91 -6.40 3.32
N GLY A 29 7.24 -6.79 2.08
CA GLY A 29 8.24 -6.13 1.25
C GLY A 29 7.99 -4.64 0.98
N TYR A 30 6.73 -4.19 0.92
CA TYR A 30 6.48 -2.76 0.69
C TYR A 30 6.93 -1.93 1.89
N ASN A 31 6.62 -2.37 3.11
CA ASN A 31 6.95 -1.61 4.32
C ASN A 31 8.46 -1.64 4.58
N LEU A 32 9.10 -2.78 4.32
CA LEU A 32 10.56 -2.87 4.31
C LEU A 32 11.17 -1.86 3.33
N ASN A 33 10.62 -1.76 2.11
CA ASN A 33 11.12 -0.81 1.13
C ASN A 33 10.93 0.66 1.56
N VAL A 34 9.71 1.07 1.94
CA VAL A 34 9.46 2.47 2.30
C VAL A 34 10.22 2.87 3.57
N SER A 35 10.36 1.97 4.54
CA SER A 35 11.09 2.24 5.78
C SER A 35 12.59 2.45 5.51
N GLU A 36 13.23 1.60 4.69
CA GLU A 36 14.63 1.79 4.31
C GLU A 36 14.85 3.02 3.42
N LEU A 37 13.92 3.31 2.50
CA LEU A 37 13.96 4.54 1.71
C LEU A 37 13.86 5.78 2.60
N ALA A 38 12.89 5.82 3.52
CA ALA A 38 12.68 6.93 4.43
C ALA A 38 13.92 7.21 5.29
N ARG A 39 14.50 6.15 5.87
CA ARG A 39 15.76 6.22 6.62
C ARG A 39 16.91 6.76 5.75
N ALA A 40 17.07 6.23 4.54
CA ALA A 40 18.15 6.62 3.64
C ALA A 40 18.02 8.05 3.10
N LEU A 41 16.80 8.59 2.98
CA LEU A 41 16.54 10.00 2.64
C LEU A 41 16.84 10.92 3.83
N ALA A 42 16.41 10.54 5.04
CA ALA A 42 16.69 11.30 6.24
C ALA A 42 18.20 11.41 6.51
N LEU A 43 18.94 10.30 6.34
CA LEU A 43 20.41 10.27 6.46
C LEU A 43 21.14 11.10 5.40
N ARG A 44 20.47 11.42 4.28
CA ARG A 44 20.97 12.35 3.25
C ARG A 44 20.66 13.81 3.55
N GLY A 45 20.06 14.11 4.70
CA GLY A 45 19.75 15.46 5.15
C GLY A 45 18.36 15.97 4.74
N HIS A 46 17.54 15.16 4.07
CA HIS A 46 16.15 15.53 3.77
C HIS A 46 15.28 15.48 5.03
N ARG A 47 14.24 16.32 5.08
CA ARG A 47 13.20 16.22 6.11
C ARG A 47 12.18 15.19 5.64
N VAL A 48 12.03 14.10 6.38
CA VAL A 48 11.12 13.00 5.97
C VAL A 48 10.00 12.84 6.99
N SER A 49 8.77 12.89 6.49
CA SER A 49 7.57 12.64 7.29
C SER A 49 6.76 11.51 6.67
N TYR A 50 6.18 10.64 7.48
CA TYR A 50 5.37 9.51 7.05
C TYR A 50 4.00 9.58 7.70
N LEU A 51 2.95 9.56 6.88
CA LEU A 51 1.56 9.49 7.33
C LEU A 51 0.98 8.14 6.96
N ARG A 52 0.48 7.43 7.97
CA ARG A 52 -0.28 6.20 7.77
C ARG A 52 -1.77 6.33 7.99
N SER A 53 -2.56 5.53 7.28
CA SER A 53 -4.01 5.51 7.42
C SER A 53 -4.60 4.09 7.40
N GLY A 54 -5.84 3.94 7.86
CA GLY A 54 -6.62 2.70 7.75
C GLY A 54 -6.43 1.66 8.86
N MET A 55 -5.50 1.88 9.79
CA MET A 55 -5.19 0.93 10.88
C MET A 55 -5.62 1.41 12.28
N GLU A 56 -5.91 2.71 12.45
CA GLU A 56 -6.07 3.32 13.78
C GLU A 56 -7.51 3.77 14.02
N TYR A 57 -8.16 3.14 15.00
CA TYR A 57 -9.55 3.43 15.34
C TYR A 57 -9.70 3.74 16.83
N SER A 58 -10.68 4.57 17.14
CA SER A 58 -11.08 4.89 18.51
C SER A 58 -12.59 4.93 18.61
N LEU A 59 -13.14 4.61 19.79
CA LEU A 59 -14.58 4.65 20.03
C LEU A 59 -15.20 6.05 19.81
N LYS A 60 -14.41 7.12 19.94
CA LYS A 60 -14.83 8.47 19.53
C LYS A 60 -14.80 8.55 18.00
N PRO A 61 -15.93 8.78 17.31
CA PRO A 61 -16.03 8.75 15.84
C PRO A 61 -15.51 10.05 15.19
N SER A 62 -14.30 10.48 15.54
CA SER A 62 -13.67 11.69 15.01
C SER A 62 -12.51 11.30 14.10
N LEU A 63 -12.56 11.78 12.86
CA LEU A 63 -11.46 11.77 11.91
C LEU A 63 -10.45 12.85 12.34
N ARG A 64 -9.20 12.45 12.60
CA ARG A 64 -8.14 13.37 13.09
C ARG A 64 -6.75 12.75 12.94
N LEU A 65 -5.74 13.59 13.09
CA LEU A 65 -4.35 13.14 13.16
C LEU A 65 -3.99 12.65 14.57
N GLY A 66 -3.06 11.72 14.62
CA GLY A 66 -2.33 11.30 15.82
C GLY A 66 -0.84 11.21 15.49
N HIS A 67 -0.02 11.17 16.53
CA HIS A 67 1.44 11.17 16.41
C HIS A 67 2.04 9.89 17.02
N HIS A 68 3.04 9.32 16.36
CA HIS A 68 3.96 8.33 16.92
C HIS A 68 5.33 8.96 17.12
N GLU A 69 6.11 8.39 18.04
CA GLU A 69 7.52 8.75 18.17
C GLU A 69 8.24 8.64 16.81
N PRO A 70 9.18 9.56 16.52
CA PRO A 70 9.98 9.47 15.31
C PRO A 70 10.71 8.13 15.22
N TRP A 71 10.78 7.57 14.02
CA TRP A 71 11.51 6.33 13.75
C TRP A 71 12.68 6.63 12.82
N ASN A 72 13.92 6.39 13.25
CA ASN A 72 15.12 6.61 12.44
C ASN A 72 15.16 7.99 11.74
N HIS A 73 14.92 9.06 12.52
CA HIS A 73 14.87 10.45 12.04
C HIS A 73 13.68 10.78 11.12
N VAL A 74 12.71 9.88 10.98
CA VAL A 74 11.47 10.09 10.23
C VAL A 74 10.35 10.48 11.19
N ARG A 75 9.68 11.61 10.95
CA ARG A 75 8.45 11.98 11.67
C ARG A 75 7.34 11.01 11.29
N CYS A 76 6.67 10.40 12.27
CA CYS A 76 5.63 9.39 12.02
C CYS A 76 4.27 9.85 12.57
N ASP A 77 3.31 10.08 11.68
CA ASP A 77 1.94 10.45 12.02
C ASP A 77 0.95 9.40 11.51
N PHE A 78 -0.30 9.47 11.98
CA PHE A 78 -1.34 8.56 11.54
C PHE A 78 -2.74 9.18 11.58
N VAL A 79 -3.65 8.61 10.79
CA VAL A 79 -5.05 9.01 10.74
C VAL A 79 -5.89 8.12 11.66
N PHE A 80 -6.57 8.72 12.62
CA PHE A 80 -7.63 8.06 13.38
C PHE A 80 -8.94 8.02 12.61
N ASN A 81 -9.62 6.88 12.68
CA ASN A 81 -10.97 6.67 12.16
C ASN A 81 -11.11 7.01 10.68
N SER A 82 -10.11 6.64 9.87
CA SER A 82 -10.25 6.75 8.42
C SER A 82 -11.54 6.06 7.95
N PRO A 83 -12.29 6.65 7.01
CA PRO A 83 -13.42 5.97 6.38
C PRO A 83 -12.97 4.67 5.70
N ASN A 84 -11.75 4.64 5.18
CA ASN A 84 -11.15 3.49 4.51
C ASN A 84 -10.27 2.69 5.46
N LEU A 85 -10.37 1.37 5.35
CA LEU A 85 -9.58 0.42 6.14
C LEU A 85 -8.31 0.03 5.39
N ALA A 86 -7.32 -0.43 6.14
CA ALA A 86 -6.19 -1.17 5.63
C ALA A 86 -5.97 -2.41 6.51
N PRO A 87 -5.36 -3.49 6.00
CA PRO A 87 -5.11 -3.75 4.57
C PRO A 87 -6.39 -3.89 3.72
N ALA A 88 -6.22 -3.88 2.40
CA ALA A 88 -7.27 -3.82 1.38
C ALA A 88 -8.39 -4.86 1.56
N PHE A 89 -8.08 -6.06 2.07
CA PHE A 89 -9.07 -7.08 2.39
C PHE A 89 -10.21 -6.54 3.27
N PHE A 90 -9.89 -5.74 4.30
CA PHE A 90 -10.90 -5.14 5.18
C PHE A 90 -11.67 -3.98 4.52
N ASN A 91 -11.14 -3.42 3.43
CA ASN A 91 -11.75 -2.33 2.68
C ASN A 91 -12.49 -2.79 1.40
N PHE A 92 -12.42 -4.08 1.05
CA PHE A 92 -12.83 -4.60 -0.25
C PHE A 92 -14.23 -4.16 -0.72
N ALA A 93 -15.22 -4.17 0.19
CA ALA A 93 -16.60 -3.77 -0.10
C ALA A 93 -16.90 -2.29 0.21
N ASN A 94 -15.88 -1.46 0.47
CA ASN A 94 -16.02 -0.05 0.88
C ASN A 94 -15.79 0.92 -0.29
N LEU A 95 -16.42 0.66 -1.43
CA LEU A 95 -16.05 1.31 -2.67
C LEU A 95 -16.30 2.82 -2.64
N GLN A 96 -17.48 3.28 -2.23
CA GLN A 96 -17.83 4.70 -2.31
C GLN A 96 -16.88 5.62 -1.50
N PRO A 97 -16.56 5.34 -0.21
CA PRO A 97 -15.56 6.12 0.51
C PRO A 97 -14.12 5.92 0.00
N GLU A 98 -13.82 4.79 -0.64
CA GLU A 98 -12.52 4.55 -1.29
C GLU A 98 -12.37 5.40 -2.56
N LEU A 99 -13.45 5.62 -3.32
CA LEU A 99 -13.45 6.52 -4.48
C LEU A 99 -13.13 7.95 -4.04
N ARG A 100 -13.84 8.45 -3.02
CA ARG A 100 -13.76 9.85 -2.63
C ARG A 100 -14.08 10.05 -1.15
N SER A 101 -13.21 10.80 -0.47
CA SER A 101 -13.48 11.24 0.90
C SER A 101 -12.98 12.67 1.14
N PRO A 102 -13.83 13.69 0.93
CA PRO A 102 -13.41 15.08 1.07
C PRO A 102 -12.82 15.41 2.45
N ALA A 103 -13.41 14.87 3.52
CA ALA A 103 -12.92 15.09 4.88
C ALA A 103 -11.53 14.48 5.12
N LEU A 104 -11.27 13.28 4.57
CA LEU A 104 -9.95 12.66 4.66
C LEU A 104 -8.93 13.41 3.79
N THR A 105 -9.31 13.75 2.56
CA THR A 105 -8.47 14.54 1.65
C THR A 105 -8.04 15.85 2.29
N GLN A 106 -8.97 16.62 2.87
CA GLN A 106 -8.65 17.87 3.55
C GLN A 106 -7.74 17.67 4.77
N LEU A 107 -7.95 16.61 5.56
CA LEU A 107 -7.06 16.29 6.69
C LEU A 107 -5.62 16.00 6.21
N VAL A 108 -5.47 15.26 5.11
CA VAL A 108 -4.15 14.95 4.55
C VAL A 108 -3.48 16.20 3.98
N LEU A 109 -4.22 17.05 3.26
CA LEU A 109 -3.68 18.31 2.74
C LEU A 109 -3.19 19.22 3.88
N HIS A 110 -3.97 19.35 4.95
CA HIS A 110 -3.55 20.10 6.14
C HIS A 110 -2.28 19.51 6.77
N TRP A 111 -2.18 18.18 6.87
CA TRP A 111 -0.96 17.53 7.34
C TRP A 111 0.24 17.82 6.42
N LEU A 112 0.04 17.84 5.09
CA LEU A 112 1.09 18.18 4.13
C LEU A 112 1.56 19.63 4.26
N ASP A 113 0.66 20.57 4.57
CA ASP A 113 1.00 21.96 4.90
C ASP A 113 1.85 22.03 6.18
N ASP A 114 1.43 21.31 7.23
CA ASP A 114 2.11 21.29 8.54
C ASP A 114 3.55 20.77 8.46
N VAL A 115 3.78 19.71 7.67
CA VAL A 115 5.13 19.17 7.44
C VAL A 115 5.88 19.92 6.33
N ARG A 116 5.24 20.93 5.73
CA ARG A 116 5.78 21.73 4.61
C ARG A 116 6.29 20.86 3.47
N ALA A 117 5.50 19.87 3.06
CA ALA A 117 5.91 18.90 2.06
C ALA A 117 6.17 19.57 0.70
N ASP A 118 7.39 19.41 0.18
CA ASP A 118 7.80 19.80 -1.16
C ASP A 118 7.49 18.70 -2.19
N LEU A 119 7.42 17.44 -1.73
CA LEU A 119 7.15 16.25 -2.54
C LEU A 119 6.33 15.24 -1.73
N VAL A 120 5.34 14.62 -2.37
CA VAL A 120 4.62 13.48 -1.80
C VAL A 120 4.94 12.20 -2.55
N HIS A 121 5.35 11.16 -1.83
CA HIS A 121 5.63 9.84 -2.41
C HIS A 121 4.74 8.78 -1.75
N ILE A 122 3.82 8.26 -2.54
CA ILE A 122 2.80 7.32 -2.12
C ILE A 122 3.30 5.90 -2.37
N HIS A 123 3.50 5.14 -1.30
CA HIS A 123 3.81 3.70 -1.36
C HIS A 123 2.55 2.85 -1.24
N SER A 124 1.49 3.37 -0.62
CA SER A 124 0.17 2.75 -0.65
C SER A 124 -0.92 3.79 -0.44
N LEU A 125 -2.03 3.67 -1.19
CA LEU A 125 -3.28 4.39 -0.95
C LEU A 125 -4.30 3.58 -0.14
N GLU A 126 -4.01 2.33 0.23
CA GLU A 126 -4.86 1.60 1.17
C GLU A 126 -5.03 2.41 2.47
N GLY A 127 -6.26 2.54 2.95
CA GLY A 127 -6.61 3.42 4.08
C GLY A 127 -6.83 4.89 3.69
N PHE A 128 -6.52 5.30 2.46
CA PHE A 128 -6.82 6.61 1.88
C PHE A 128 -7.92 6.52 0.81
N SER A 129 -8.22 7.61 0.11
CA SER A 129 -9.17 7.65 -1.00
C SER A 129 -8.48 7.93 -2.34
N LEU A 130 -9.06 7.46 -3.43
CA LEU A 130 -8.49 7.51 -4.78
C LEU A 130 -8.48 8.92 -5.39
N ASP A 131 -9.28 9.85 -4.86
CA ASP A 131 -9.24 11.27 -5.22
C ASP A 131 -8.00 12.01 -4.68
N LEU A 132 -7.28 11.41 -3.73
CA LEU A 132 -6.19 12.06 -3.01
C LEU A 132 -5.01 12.49 -3.91
N PRO A 133 -4.49 11.67 -4.86
CA PRO A 133 -3.38 12.10 -5.71
C PRO A 133 -3.71 13.35 -6.54
N ALA A 134 -4.93 13.43 -7.10
CA ALA A 134 -5.38 14.61 -7.84
C ALA A 134 -5.44 15.83 -6.92
N ALA A 135 -6.05 15.70 -5.74
CA ALA A 135 -6.13 16.80 -4.79
C ALA A 135 -4.75 17.32 -4.33
N ILE A 136 -3.77 16.43 -4.14
CA ILE A 136 -2.39 16.82 -3.80
C ILE A 136 -1.75 17.58 -4.97
N ARG A 137 -1.93 17.11 -6.20
CA ARG A 137 -1.41 17.76 -7.41
C ARG A 137 -2.01 19.15 -7.61
N ASP A 138 -3.32 19.27 -7.41
CA ASP A 138 -4.05 20.54 -7.50
C ASP A 138 -3.60 21.54 -6.43
N SER A 139 -3.09 21.06 -5.28
CA SER A 139 -2.44 21.90 -4.27
C SER A 139 -1.03 22.38 -4.64
N GLY A 140 -0.55 22.06 -5.86
CA GLY A 140 0.76 22.47 -6.38
C GLY A 140 1.91 21.52 -6.05
N ARG A 141 1.65 20.40 -5.37
CA ARG A 141 2.70 19.47 -4.93
C ARG A 141 2.96 18.37 -5.96
N PRO A 142 4.22 18.02 -6.27
CA PRO A 142 4.54 16.83 -7.03
C PRO A 142 4.15 15.56 -6.26
N VAL A 143 3.64 14.57 -7.01
CA VAL A 143 3.23 13.26 -6.47
C VAL A 143 3.96 12.17 -7.21
N VAL A 144 4.66 11.32 -6.47
CA VAL A 144 5.26 10.08 -6.96
C VAL A 144 4.47 8.90 -6.40
N ILE A 145 4.18 7.89 -7.20
CA ILE A 145 3.51 6.67 -6.75
C ILE A 145 4.38 5.46 -7.07
N THR A 146 4.70 4.64 -6.08
CA THR A 146 5.30 3.31 -6.30
C THR A 146 4.24 2.25 -6.03
N PRO A 147 3.64 1.62 -7.06
CA PRO A 147 2.70 0.53 -6.88
C PRO A 147 3.46 -0.77 -6.53
N HIS A 148 3.43 -1.17 -5.26
CA HIS A 148 4.10 -2.40 -4.77
C HIS A 148 3.34 -3.69 -5.06
N ASN A 149 2.08 -3.56 -5.45
CA ASN A 149 1.16 -4.67 -5.71
C ASN A 149 0.10 -4.22 -6.72
N HIS A 150 -0.88 -5.07 -7.02
CA HIS A 150 -1.91 -4.76 -8.01
C HIS A 150 -3.12 -4.03 -7.40
N TRP A 151 -3.02 -3.43 -6.20
CA TRP A 151 -4.17 -2.81 -5.52
C TRP A 151 -4.87 -1.73 -6.35
N TYR A 152 -4.15 -0.95 -7.15
CA TYR A 152 -4.79 0.03 -8.05
C TYR A 152 -5.72 -0.64 -9.07
N LEU A 153 -5.47 -1.90 -9.44
CA LEU A 153 -6.26 -2.63 -10.42
C LEU A 153 -7.28 -3.55 -9.73
N CYS A 154 -6.89 -4.15 -8.62
CA CYS A 154 -7.65 -5.17 -7.91
C CYS A 154 -7.84 -4.76 -6.45
N PRO A 155 -9.08 -4.52 -5.97
CA PRO A 155 -9.30 -4.24 -4.55
C PRO A 155 -8.95 -5.41 -3.63
N GLN A 156 -8.77 -6.63 -4.18
CA GLN A 156 -8.24 -7.79 -3.46
C GLN A 156 -6.69 -7.82 -3.38
N VAL A 157 -5.98 -7.01 -4.16
CA VAL A 157 -4.51 -6.86 -4.23
C VAL A 157 -3.77 -7.82 -5.17
N ASP A 158 -4.15 -9.09 -5.27
CA ASP A 158 -3.29 -10.11 -5.87
C ASP A 158 -3.66 -10.51 -7.30
N LEU A 159 -4.78 -9.99 -7.83
CA LEU A 159 -5.38 -10.47 -9.08
C LEU A 159 -5.69 -11.97 -9.05
N LEU A 160 -6.11 -12.48 -7.88
CA LEU A 160 -6.58 -13.85 -7.72
C LEU A 160 -8.09 -13.86 -7.49
N TYR A 161 -8.83 -14.50 -8.39
CA TYR A 161 -10.27 -14.67 -8.20
C TYR A 161 -10.52 -15.69 -7.09
N ARG A 162 -11.23 -15.25 -6.05
CA ARG A 162 -11.55 -16.07 -4.86
C ARG A 162 -10.31 -16.70 -4.22
N GLU A 163 -9.15 -16.07 -4.38
CA GLU A 163 -7.86 -16.53 -3.87
C GLU A 163 -7.49 -17.95 -4.35
N ARG A 164 -7.97 -18.34 -5.54
CA ARG A 164 -7.83 -19.71 -6.07
C ARG A 164 -7.23 -19.79 -7.46
N GLU A 165 -7.57 -18.84 -8.32
CA GLU A 165 -7.13 -18.84 -9.72
C GLU A 165 -6.76 -17.42 -10.17
N VAL A 166 -5.92 -17.32 -11.18
CA VAL A 166 -5.54 -16.02 -11.76
C VAL A 166 -6.77 -15.36 -12.39
N CYS A 167 -7.00 -14.10 -12.01
CA CYS A 167 -8.08 -13.28 -12.53
C CYS A 167 -7.64 -12.63 -13.84
N GLU A 168 -7.94 -13.29 -14.97
CA GLU A 168 -7.59 -12.81 -16.29
C GLU A 168 -8.49 -11.67 -16.79
N ASP A 169 -9.77 -11.67 -16.39
CA ASP A 169 -10.75 -10.65 -16.74
C ASP A 169 -11.62 -10.32 -15.54
N TYR A 170 -11.68 -9.04 -15.19
CA TYR A 170 -12.54 -8.50 -14.13
C TYR A 170 -14.00 -8.33 -14.56
N GLN A 171 -14.30 -8.50 -15.85
CA GLN A 171 -15.64 -8.45 -16.44
C GLN A 171 -16.37 -7.13 -16.12
N GLY A 172 -15.68 -6.01 -16.30
CA GLY A 172 -16.23 -4.69 -15.97
C GLY A 172 -16.55 -4.46 -14.49
N GLY A 173 -16.06 -5.36 -13.61
CA GLY A 173 -16.25 -5.35 -12.17
C GLY A 173 -17.23 -6.42 -11.67
N GLN A 174 -17.96 -7.12 -12.55
CA GLN A 174 -18.90 -8.17 -12.14
C GLN A 174 -18.21 -9.33 -11.43
N ARG A 175 -17.00 -9.70 -11.88
CA ARG A 175 -16.22 -10.76 -11.24
C ARG A 175 -15.84 -10.41 -9.80
N CYS A 176 -15.70 -9.12 -9.47
CA CYS A 176 -15.34 -8.69 -8.13
C CYS A 176 -16.48 -8.87 -7.10
N GLU A 177 -17.75 -8.89 -7.52
CA GLU A 177 -18.92 -8.96 -6.64
C GLU A 177 -18.95 -10.22 -5.77
N SER A 178 -18.39 -11.32 -6.28
CA SER A 178 -18.30 -12.61 -5.59
C SER A 178 -16.85 -13.07 -5.36
N CYS A 179 -15.88 -12.13 -5.41
CA CYS A 179 -14.46 -12.45 -5.29
C CYS A 179 -14.05 -12.67 -3.84
N LEU A 180 -14.41 -11.77 -2.93
CA LEU A 180 -14.10 -11.87 -1.50
C LEU A 180 -15.34 -11.71 -0.63
N SER A 181 -15.28 -12.30 0.57
CA SER A 181 -16.27 -12.11 1.64
C SER A 181 -15.60 -11.45 2.84
N PRO A 182 -15.36 -10.12 2.80
CA PRO A 182 -14.66 -9.43 3.86
C PRO A 182 -15.53 -9.36 5.14
N PRO A 183 -14.91 -9.29 6.32
CA PRO A 183 -15.65 -9.12 7.56
C PRO A 183 -16.35 -7.76 7.62
N SER A 184 -17.34 -7.63 8.52
CA SER A 184 -18.04 -6.37 8.73
C SER A 184 -17.08 -5.25 9.14
N ARG A 185 -17.01 -4.19 8.32
CA ARG A 185 -16.17 -3.01 8.56
C ARG A 185 -16.44 -2.37 9.91
N ALA A 186 -17.71 -2.28 10.31
CA ALA A 186 -18.10 -1.74 11.61
C ALA A 186 -17.52 -2.56 12.75
N ARG A 187 -17.54 -3.91 12.64
CA ARG A 187 -16.93 -4.80 13.63
C ARG A 187 -15.42 -4.63 13.69
N VAL A 188 -14.75 -4.52 12.55
CA VAL A 188 -13.29 -4.30 12.48
C VAL A 188 -12.90 -2.97 13.15
N LYS A 189 -13.63 -1.88 12.85
CA LYS A 189 -13.40 -0.57 13.47
C LYS A 189 -13.66 -0.59 14.97
N ALA A 190 -14.74 -1.25 15.40
CA ALA A 190 -15.10 -1.38 16.81
C ALA A 190 -14.08 -2.21 17.59
N SER A 191 -13.62 -3.35 17.05
CA SER A 191 -12.61 -4.20 17.70
C SER A 191 -11.28 -3.47 17.85
N ALA A 192 -10.82 -2.76 16.80
CA ALA A 192 -9.63 -1.92 16.87
C ALA A 192 -9.77 -0.77 17.88
N GLY A 193 -10.93 -0.11 17.91
CA GLY A 193 -11.23 0.93 18.90
C GLY A 193 -11.23 0.43 20.34
N LEU A 194 -11.79 -0.76 20.58
CA LEU A 194 -11.80 -1.42 21.89
C LEU A 194 -10.41 -1.87 22.32
N ALA A 195 -9.65 -2.52 21.43
CA ALA A 195 -8.27 -2.94 21.68
C ALA A 195 -7.43 -1.75 22.14
N ARG A 196 -7.58 -0.61 21.47
CA ARG A 196 -6.88 0.63 21.83
C ARG A 196 -7.32 1.20 23.18
N ALA A 197 -8.62 1.22 23.48
CA ALA A 197 -9.14 1.69 24.76
C ALA A 197 -8.60 0.83 25.92
N LEU A 198 -8.56 -0.48 25.70
CA LEU A 198 -7.99 -1.44 26.64
C LEU A 198 -6.50 -1.21 26.85
N ASP A 199 -5.70 -1.08 25.78
CA ASP A 199 -4.26 -0.82 25.91
C ASP A 199 -4.02 0.47 26.72
N ARG A 200 -4.76 1.57 26.46
CA ARG A 200 -4.66 2.80 27.27
C ARG A 200 -4.98 2.59 28.75
N ALA A 201 -6.09 1.91 29.05
CA ALA A 201 -6.48 1.62 30.43
C ALA A 201 -5.44 0.74 31.15
N LEU A 202 -4.80 -0.16 30.41
CA LEU A 202 -3.79 -1.06 30.91
C LEU A 202 -2.42 -0.38 31.08
N HIS A 203 -2.06 0.60 30.27
CA HIS A 203 -0.84 1.41 30.44
C HIS A 203 -0.86 2.29 31.70
N LEU A 204 -2.05 2.63 32.22
CA LEU A 204 -2.22 3.37 33.47
C LEU A 204 -2.06 2.49 34.73
N SER A 205 -1.73 1.20 34.58
CA SER A 205 -1.67 0.26 35.70
C SER A 205 -0.51 -0.73 35.55
N THR A 206 0.41 -0.73 36.52
CA THR A 206 1.66 -1.49 36.51
C THR A 206 1.58 -2.88 37.18
N HIS A 207 0.39 -3.35 37.56
CA HIS A 207 0.25 -4.54 38.41
C HIS A 207 0.43 -5.88 37.63
N PRO A 208 1.26 -6.83 38.11
CA PRO A 208 1.61 -8.07 37.40
C PRO A 208 0.43 -9.04 37.17
N SER A 209 -0.58 -9.05 38.05
CA SER A 209 -1.79 -9.88 37.91
C SER A 209 -2.66 -9.52 36.69
N ARG A 210 -2.42 -8.35 36.08
CA ARG A 210 -3.15 -7.89 34.88
C ARG A 210 -2.53 -8.37 33.58
N ALA A 211 -1.35 -9.00 33.58
CA ALA A 211 -0.78 -9.60 32.36
C ALA A 211 -1.67 -10.73 31.79
N LEU A 212 -2.31 -11.52 32.68
CA LEU A 212 -3.30 -12.53 32.31
C LEU A 212 -4.58 -11.90 31.75
N TRP A 213 -5.08 -10.84 32.38
CA TRP A 213 -6.24 -10.08 31.88
C TRP A 213 -5.97 -9.40 30.54
N ARG A 214 -4.76 -8.84 30.33
CA ARG A 214 -4.31 -8.31 29.03
C ARG A 214 -4.43 -9.36 27.93
N ARG A 215 -4.01 -10.60 28.21
CA ARG A 215 -4.05 -11.70 27.24
C ARG A 215 -5.48 -12.16 26.95
N ALA A 216 -6.35 -12.21 27.95
CA ALA A 216 -7.77 -12.54 27.78
C ALA A 216 -8.52 -11.44 27.00
N LEU A 217 -8.33 -10.17 27.36
CA LEU A 217 -8.99 -9.03 26.72
C LEU A 217 -8.51 -8.81 25.28
N ARG A 218 -7.22 -9.04 24.99
CA ARG A 218 -6.69 -9.00 23.61
C ARG A 218 -7.29 -10.09 22.71
N ARG A 219 -7.67 -11.24 23.27
CA ARG A 219 -8.40 -12.28 22.52
C ARG A 219 -9.83 -11.86 22.19
N LEU A 220 -10.49 -11.14 23.10
CA LEU A 220 -11.84 -10.61 22.87
C LEU A 220 -11.86 -9.45 21.87
N ALA A 221 -10.80 -8.65 21.81
CA ALA A 221 -10.64 -7.56 20.86
C ALA A 221 -9.87 -7.96 19.57
N ALA A 222 -9.57 -9.26 19.40
CA ALA A 222 -8.85 -9.74 18.24
C ALA A 222 -9.65 -9.45 16.96
N PRO A 223 -8.97 -9.06 15.85
CA PRO A 223 -9.65 -8.94 14.58
C PRO A 223 -10.28 -10.28 14.19
N PRO A 224 -11.38 -10.26 13.40
CA PRO A 224 -11.99 -11.48 12.89
C PRO A 224 -10.92 -12.33 12.18
N ARG A 225 -10.92 -13.64 12.47
CA ARG A 225 -10.01 -14.58 11.81
C ARG A 225 -10.31 -14.62 10.32
N VAL A 226 -9.26 -14.58 9.53
CA VAL A 226 -9.30 -14.86 8.09
C VAL A 226 -8.75 -16.27 7.95
N ASP A 227 -9.57 -17.19 7.47
CA ASP A 227 -9.13 -18.55 7.20
C ASP A 227 -8.15 -18.51 6.01
N PRO A 228 -7.00 -19.19 6.10
CA PRO A 228 -6.10 -19.29 4.95
C PRO A 228 -6.82 -20.03 3.80
N PRO A 229 -6.54 -19.67 2.53
CA PRO A 229 -7.06 -20.42 1.39
C PRO A 229 -6.63 -21.90 1.51
N ARG A 230 -7.54 -22.81 1.14
CA ARG A 230 -7.30 -24.27 1.21
C ARG A 230 -6.11 -24.66 0.32
N ASP A 231 -5.26 -25.58 0.83
CA ASP A 231 -3.99 -26.08 0.27
C ASP A 231 -4.06 -26.84 -1.08
N ALA A 232 -4.96 -26.48 -1.99
CA ALA A 232 -4.89 -27.03 -3.34
C ALA A 232 -3.73 -26.35 -4.10
N PRO A 233 -2.80 -27.10 -4.71
CA PRO A 233 -1.79 -26.49 -5.58
C PRO A 233 -2.50 -25.73 -6.70
N PRO A 234 -2.00 -24.52 -7.06
CA PRO A 234 -2.60 -23.77 -8.16
C PRO A 234 -2.53 -24.60 -9.44
N PRO A 235 -3.54 -24.47 -10.34
CA PRO A 235 -3.48 -25.13 -11.64
C PRO A 235 -2.22 -24.67 -12.40
N PRO A 236 -1.67 -25.52 -13.29
CA PRO A 236 -0.53 -25.12 -14.12
C PRO A 236 -0.88 -23.86 -14.91
N ILE A 237 0.04 -22.89 -14.90
CA ILE A 237 -0.12 -21.61 -15.57
C ILE A 237 0.07 -21.82 -17.08
N PRO A 238 -0.92 -21.51 -17.92
CA PRO A 238 -0.76 -21.59 -19.37
C PRO A 238 0.30 -20.59 -19.86
N PRO A 239 1.12 -20.93 -20.87
CA PRO A 239 2.21 -20.08 -21.33
C PRO A 239 1.75 -18.73 -21.89
N ASP A 240 0.49 -18.62 -22.33
CA ASP A 240 -0.13 -17.43 -22.93
C ASP A 240 -1.00 -16.63 -21.92
N GLN A 241 -0.91 -16.93 -20.62
CA GLN A 241 -1.74 -16.30 -19.58
C GLN A 241 -1.59 -14.77 -19.56
N SER A 242 -0.37 -14.26 -19.70
CA SER A 242 -0.08 -12.83 -19.71
C SER A 242 -0.75 -12.14 -20.89
N GLU A 243 -0.70 -12.73 -22.08
CA GLU A 243 -1.30 -12.21 -23.30
C GLU A 243 -2.83 -12.25 -23.23
N ARG A 244 -3.42 -13.28 -22.59
CA ARG A 244 -4.87 -13.31 -22.31
C ARG A 244 -5.26 -12.18 -21.37
N PHE A 245 -4.52 -11.99 -20.29
CA PHE A 245 -4.76 -10.91 -19.34
C PHE A 245 -4.71 -9.54 -20.01
N LEU A 246 -3.65 -9.24 -20.77
CA LEU A 246 -3.49 -7.96 -21.45
C LEU A 246 -4.62 -7.74 -22.47
N ARG A 247 -4.94 -8.74 -23.30
CA ARG A 247 -6.04 -8.64 -24.28
C ARG A 247 -7.39 -8.40 -23.63
N ALA A 248 -7.70 -9.09 -22.53
CA ALA A 248 -8.97 -8.93 -21.83
C ALA A 248 -9.14 -7.57 -21.15
N ASN A 249 -8.03 -6.91 -20.80
CA ASN A 249 -8.03 -5.65 -20.03
C ASN A 249 -7.51 -4.44 -20.83
N ALA A 250 -7.30 -4.57 -22.14
CA ALA A 250 -6.82 -3.49 -23.00
C ALA A 250 -7.78 -2.28 -23.07
N GLN A 251 -9.04 -2.46 -22.66
CA GLN A 251 -10.03 -1.40 -22.56
C GLN A 251 -10.71 -1.48 -21.20
N ILE A 252 -10.81 -0.32 -20.52
CA ILE A 252 -11.57 -0.23 -19.28
C ILE A 252 -13.06 -0.36 -19.59
N ARG A 253 -13.68 -1.39 -19.04
CA ARG A 253 -15.12 -1.59 -18.95
C ARG A 253 -15.60 -1.23 -17.55
N VAL A 254 -16.72 -0.52 -17.46
CA VAL A 254 -17.34 -0.13 -16.17
C VAL A 254 -18.79 -0.59 -16.19
N LEU A 255 -19.10 -1.65 -15.45
CA LEU A 255 -20.45 -2.21 -15.38
C LEU A 255 -21.07 -2.11 -13.98
N ASN A 256 -20.26 -1.85 -12.95
CA ASN A 256 -20.70 -1.67 -11.57
C ASN A 256 -19.68 -0.84 -10.77
N ALA A 257 -19.91 -0.70 -9.46
CA ALA A 257 -19.06 0.06 -8.54
C ALA A 257 -17.59 -0.44 -8.48
N PHE A 258 -17.33 -1.73 -8.74
CA PHE A 258 -15.94 -2.23 -8.82
C PHE A 258 -15.25 -1.76 -10.10
N GLY A 259 -15.98 -1.71 -11.22
CA GLY A 259 -15.52 -1.07 -12.45
C GLY A 259 -15.22 0.41 -12.26
N GLU A 260 -16.12 1.14 -11.57
CA GLU A 260 -15.93 2.56 -11.23
C GLU A 260 -14.66 2.75 -10.38
N ARG A 261 -14.44 1.88 -9.40
CA ARG A 261 -13.25 1.89 -8.56
C ARG A 261 -11.97 1.66 -9.34
N ARG A 262 -11.95 0.74 -10.31
CA ARG A 262 -10.79 0.55 -11.19
C ARG A 262 -10.54 1.80 -12.03
N ALA A 263 -11.58 2.39 -12.62
CA ALA A 263 -11.46 3.62 -13.40
C ALA A 263 -10.90 4.78 -12.54
N ALA A 264 -11.39 4.95 -11.31
CA ALA A 264 -10.90 5.95 -10.37
C ALA A 264 -9.44 5.72 -9.97
N ALA A 265 -9.03 4.46 -9.80
CA ALA A 265 -7.65 4.14 -9.46
C ALA A 265 -6.68 4.41 -10.62
N LEU A 266 -7.10 4.18 -11.86
CA LEU A 266 -6.33 4.55 -13.05
C LEU A 266 -6.25 6.08 -13.21
N ALA A 267 -7.33 6.80 -12.90
CA ALA A 267 -7.31 8.26 -12.83
C ALA A 267 -6.34 8.77 -11.75
N ALA A 268 -6.29 8.12 -10.58
CA ALA A 268 -5.36 8.44 -9.50
C ALA A 268 -3.88 8.29 -9.93
N LEU A 269 -3.57 7.22 -10.67
CA LEU A 269 -2.24 7.01 -11.26
C LEU A 269 -1.91 8.07 -12.32
N ASN A 270 -2.86 8.39 -13.19
CA ASN A 270 -2.68 9.40 -14.24
C ASN A 270 -2.55 10.84 -13.73
N ALA A 271 -3.08 11.12 -12.54
CA ALA A 271 -2.92 12.40 -11.86
C ALA A 271 -1.49 12.59 -11.32
N ALA A 272 -0.81 11.50 -10.94
CA ALA A 272 0.54 11.56 -10.38
C ALA A 272 1.53 12.26 -11.31
N SER A 273 2.56 12.90 -10.73
CA SER A 273 3.67 13.44 -11.50
C SER A 273 4.49 12.32 -12.12
N LEU A 274 4.69 11.23 -11.38
CA LEU A 274 5.44 10.05 -11.78
C LEU A 274 4.87 8.80 -11.09
N VAL A 275 4.78 7.70 -11.83
CA VAL A 275 4.47 6.37 -11.33
C VAL A 275 5.69 5.50 -11.57
N THR A 276 6.17 4.82 -10.54
CA THR A 276 7.40 4.02 -10.58
C THR A 276 7.14 2.54 -10.30
N PRO A 277 6.60 1.77 -11.26
CA PRO A 277 6.41 0.34 -11.06
C PRO A 277 7.76 -0.38 -10.90
N PRO A 278 7.80 -1.46 -10.10
CA PRO A 278 9.03 -2.18 -9.82
C PRO A 278 9.39 -3.24 -10.85
N SER A 279 8.49 -3.56 -11.78
CA SER A 279 8.68 -4.59 -12.79
C SER A 279 8.24 -4.11 -14.18
N PRO A 280 8.90 -4.59 -15.26
CA PRO A 280 8.45 -4.33 -16.63
C PRO A 280 7.01 -4.78 -16.87
N TRP A 281 6.63 -5.94 -16.32
CA TRP A 281 5.27 -6.48 -16.38
C TRP A 281 4.23 -5.50 -15.81
N LEU A 282 4.47 -4.93 -14.63
CA LEU A 282 3.51 -3.98 -14.07
C LEU A 282 3.45 -2.68 -14.87
N CYS A 283 4.56 -2.22 -15.46
CA CYS A 283 4.51 -1.11 -16.42
C CYS A 283 3.60 -1.43 -17.61
N GLU A 284 3.77 -2.60 -18.23
CA GLU A 284 2.98 -3.04 -19.38
C GLU A 284 1.49 -3.17 -19.05
N VAL A 285 1.16 -3.76 -17.90
CA VAL A 285 -0.21 -3.87 -17.41
C VAL A 285 -0.84 -2.49 -17.20
N LEU A 286 -0.14 -1.58 -16.52
CA LEU A 286 -0.67 -0.24 -16.25
C LEU A 286 -0.85 0.57 -17.54
N SER A 287 0.12 0.51 -18.45
CA SER A 287 0.04 1.17 -19.77
C SER A 287 -1.14 0.63 -20.59
N THR A 288 -1.26 -0.70 -20.67
CA THR A 288 -2.35 -1.40 -21.38
C THR A 288 -3.73 -1.00 -20.85
N MET A 289 -3.86 -0.78 -19.55
CA MET A 289 -5.12 -0.35 -18.92
C MET A 289 -5.36 1.17 -18.99
N GLY A 290 -4.46 1.95 -19.57
CA GLY A 290 -4.66 3.39 -19.83
C GLY A 290 -3.94 4.35 -18.88
N VAL A 291 -2.94 3.90 -18.11
CA VAL A 291 -1.98 4.83 -17.50
C VAL A 291 -1.06 5.34 -18.59
N ARG A 292 -0.93 6.67 -18.72
CA ARG A 292 -0.12 7.25 -19.79
C ARG A 292 1.36 6.92 -19.63
N ASP A 293 2.03 6.59 -20.73
CA ASP A 293 3.44 6.22 -20.73
C ASP A 293 4.36 7.36 -20.25
N ASP A 294 3.97 8.63 -20.44
CA ASP A 294 4.70 9.79 -19.90
C ASP A 294 4.74 9.82 -18.37
N ARG A 295 3.89 9.05 -17.69
CA ARG A 295 3.85 8.89 -16.24
C ARG A 295 4.63 7.70 -15.74
N LEU A 296 4.96 6.72 -16.58
CA LEU A 296 5.56 5.47 -16.15
C LEU A 296 7.09 5.55 -16.21
N ARG A 297 7.74 5.13 -15.12
CA ARG A 297 9.20 4.91 -15.09
C ARG A 297 9.53 3.65 -14.32
N LEU A 298 10.09 2.66 -14.99
CA LEU A 298 10.55 1.44 -14.33
C LEU A 298 11.62 1.80 -13.29
N VAL A 299 11.35 1.50 -12.02
CA VAL A 299 12.33 1.60 -10.93
C VAL A 299 12.33 0.29 -10.19
N ARG A 300 13.28 -0.58 -10.50
CA ARG A 300 13.36 -1.91 -9.90
C ARG A 300 13.57 -1.81 -8.39
N LEU A 301 12.80 -2.60 -7.65
CA LEU A 301 13.05 -2.84 -6.23
C LEU A 301 14.16 -3.88 -6.14
N GLY A 302 15.40 -3.40 -6.16
CA GLY A 302 16.59 -4.24 -6.09
C GLY A 302 17.61 -3.61 -5.17
N GLN A 303 18.42 -4.45 -4.54
CA GLN A 303 19.66 -3.97 -3.96
C GLN A 303 20.66 -3.87 -5.10
N PRO A 304 21.26 -2.69 -5.38
CA PRO A 304 22.21 -2.53 -6.48
C PRO A 304 23.37 -3.54 -6.46
N HIS A 305 23.67 -4.11 -5.28
CA HIS A 305 24.66 -5.17 -5.15
C HIS A 305 24.17 -6.53 -5.65
N PHE A 306 22.87 -6.84 -5.65
CA PHE A 306 22.36 -8.04 -6.33
C PHE A 306 22.43 -7.88 -7.85
N ASP A 307 22.21 -6.67 -8.36
CA ASP A 307 22.46 -6.40 -9.79
C ASP A 307 23.95 -6.54 -10.12
N ALA A 308 24.84 -6.04 -9.25
CA ALA A 308 26.27 -6.24 -9.40
C ALA A 308 26.69 -7.72 -9.31
N LEU A 309 26.15 -8.48 -8.34
CA LEU A 309 26.38 -9.92 -8.20
C LEU A 309 25.83 -10.69 -9.40
N ARG A 310 24.64 -10.34 -9.89
CA ARG A 310 24.06 -10.90 -11.11
C ARG A 310 24.95 -10.62 -12.32
N HIS A 311 25.41 -9.39 -12.50
CA HIS A 311 26.31 -9.04 -13.59
C HIS A 311 27.63 -9.78 -13.49
N ALA A 312 28.21 -9.89 -12.29
CA ALA A 312 29.43 -10.67 -12.04
C ALA A 312 29.23 -12.16 -12.31
N ALA A 313 28.10 -12.73 -11.89
CA ALA A 313 27.74 -14.12 -12.15
C ALA A 313 27.57 -14.37 -13.65
N ILE A 314 26.81 -13.54 -14.37
CA ILE A 314 26.60 -13.66 -15.83
C ILE A 314 27.92 -13.51 -16.60
N ALA A 315 28.82 -12.64 -16.14
CA ALA A 315 30.13 -12.45 -16.76
C ALA A 315 31.11 -13.61 -16.47
N HIS A 316 30.78 -14.52 -15.55
CA HIS A 316 31.62 -15.67 -15.24
C HIS A 316 31.61 -16.65 -16.43
N PRO A 317 32.78 -17.12 -16.92
CA PRO A 317 32.86 -18.01 -18.09
C PRO A 317 32.05 -19.30 -17.95
N GLU A 318 31.86 -19.77 -16.72
CA GLU A 318 31.13 -21.00 -16.41
C GLU A 318 29.64 -20.78 -16.14
N TYR A 319 29.11 -19.56 -16.28
CA TYR A 319 27.70 -19.26 -15.98
C TYR A 319 26.71 -20.08 -16.82
N ALA A 320 27.10 -20.39 -18.07
CA ALA A 320 26.31 -21.22 -18.98
C ALA A 320 26.40 -22.72 -18.65
N ASN A 321 27.33 -23.13 -17.78
CA ASN A 321 27.46 -24.53 -17.40
C ASN A 321 26.35 -24.87 -16.38
N PRO A 322 25.61 -25.96 -16.57
CA PRO A 322 24.63 -26.39 -15.58
C PRO A 322 25.34 -26.68 -14.24
N PRO A 323 24.81 -26.18 -13.10
CA PRO A 323 25.46 -26.27 -11.80
C PRO A 323 25.64 -27.72 -11.29
N TRP A 324 24.94 -28.66 -11.90
CA TRP A 324 25.19 -30.09 -11.79
C TRP A 324 24.78 -30.77 -13.11
N SER A 325 25.43 -31.88 -13.42
CA SER A 325 24.93 -32.82 -14.44
C SER A 325 23.92 -33.75 -13.76
N PRO A 326 22.72 -33.98 -14.33
CA PRO A 326 21.69 -34.82 -13.73
C PRO A 326 22.13 -36.28 -13.53
#